data_AF-A0A1Q8QRU8-F1
#
_entry.id   AF-A0A1Q8QRU8-F1
#
_cell.length_a   1.000
_cell.length_b   1.000
_cell.length_c   1.000
_cell.angle_alpha   90.00
_cell.angle_beta   90.00
_cell.angle_gamma   90.00
#
_symmetry.space_group_name_H-M   'P 1'
#
loop_
_entity.id
_entity.type
_entity.pdbx_description
1 polymer ?
#
loop_
_entity_poly.entity_id
_entity_poly.type
_entity_poly.pdbx_seq_one_letter_code
_entity_poly.pdbx_strand_id
1 'polypeptide(L)'
;MPDGIGLSFDQVRTLLIQAHKTTMSDDDPMLMLVTINNAFLGEYDKLLDRHNEALTAFLVDQAHEYLEVARVAAEAASGVGVIQETCRKHSAAVNVCQGNMKWLAAITAISALLNVAVFVGGALR
;
A
#
# COMPACT_ATOMS: atom_id res chain seq x y z
N MET A 1 -36.39 -37.05 7.92
CA MET A 1 -36.07 -35.63 7.66
C MET A 1 -34.56 -35.56 7.50
N PRO A 2 -33.98 -34.78 6.57
CA PRO A 2 -32.52 -34.77 6.42
C PRO A 2 -31.91 -34.25 7.71
N ASP A 3 -30.87 -34.92 8.21
CA ASP A 3 -30.09 -34.42 9.34
C ASP A 3 -29.55 -33.03 8.97
N GLY A 4 -29.76 -32.07 9.86
CA GLY A 4 -29.33 -30.69 9.63
C GLY A 4 -27.82 -30.51 9.72
N ILE A 5 -27.35 -29.27 9.54
CA ILE A 5 -25.93 -28.91 9.55
C ILE A 5 -25.27 -29.18 10.93
N GLY A 6 -26.05 -29.08 12.00
CA GLY A 6 -25.61 -29.41 13.35
C GLY A 6 -25.67 -30.90 13.66
N LEU A 7 -25.92 -31.24 14.93
CA LEU A 7 -25.99 -32.63 15.37
C LEU A 7 -27.23 -33.33 14.80
N SER A 8 -27.07 -34.59 14.42
CA SER A 8 -28.19 -35.46 14.04
C SER A 8 -29.03 -35.82 15.27
N PHE A 9 -30.28 -36.24 15.05
CA PHE A 9 -31.16 -36.64 16.15
C PHE A 9 -30.56 -37.77 17.00
N ASP A 10 -29.90 -38.74 16.38
CA ASP A 10 -29.25 -39.86 17.07
C ASP A 10 -28.06 -39.41 17.93
N GLN A 11 -27.30 -38.42 17.46
CA GLN A 11 -26.19 -37.85 18.22
C GLN A 11 -26.70 -37.05 19.43
N VAL A 12 -27.72 -36.22 19.24
CA VAL A 12 -28.34 -35.44 20.33
C VAL A 12 -28.94 -36.39 21.36
N ARG A 13 -29.65 -37.43 20.91
CA ARG A 13 -30.26 -38.42 21.80
C ARG A 13 -29.21 -39.18 22.60
N THR A 14 -28.11 -39.59 21.97
CA THR A 14 -26.98 -40.22 22.67
C THR A 14 -26.40 -39.30 23.74
N LEU A 15 -26.20 -38.01 23.41
CA LEU A 15 -25.70 -37.01 24.37
C LEU A 15 -26.66 -36.78 25.53
N LEU A 16 -27.97 -36.69 25.26
CA LEU A 16 -28.98 -36.48 26.30
C LEU A 16 -29.13 -37.71 27.20
N ILE A 17 -29.09 -38.93 26.63
CA ILE A 17 -29.06 -40.18 27.39
C ILE A 17 -27.82 -40.24 28.28
N GLN A 18 -26.64 -39.87 27.75
CA GLN A 18 -25.40 -39.87 28.52
C GLN A 18 -25.41 -38.84 29.66
N ALA A 19 -25.92 -37.63 29.40
CA ALA A 19 -25.93 -36.53 30.36
C ALA A 19 -26.99 -36.70 31.45
N HIS A 20 -28.19 -37.16 31.08
CA HIS A 20 -29.35 -37.20 31.97
C HIS A 20 -29.73 -38.62 32.42
N LYS A 21 -29.11 -39.66 31.86
CA LYS A 21 -29.39 -41.09 32.16
C LYS A 21 -30.86 -41.48 31.97
N THR A 22 -31.58 -40.76 31.10
CA THR A 22 -32.98 -41.04 30.76
C THR A 22 -33.07 -41.45 29.29
N THR A 23 -33.95 -42.40 28.97
CA THR A 23 -34.18 -42.82 27.58
C THR A 23 -35.19 -41.88 26.92
N MET A 24 -34.82 -41.29 25.78
CA MET A 24 -35.74 -40.46 24.99
C MET A 24 -36.37 -41.26 23.85
N SER A 25 -37.66 -41.00 23.62
CA SER A 25 -38.46 -41.53 22.51
C SER A 25 -38.17 -40.75 21.22
N ASP A 26 -38.42 -41.36 20.06
CA ASP A 26 -38.19 -40.74 18.76
C ASP A 26 -39.19 -39.59 18.48
N ASP A 27 -40.38 -39.65 19.08
CA ASP A 27 -41.41 -38.60 19.00
C ASP A 27 -41.33 -37.57 20.15
N ASP A 28 -40.22 -37.52 20.88
CA ASP A 28 -40.08 -36.58 21.99
C ASP A 28 -40.08 -35.12 21.47
N PRO A 29 -40.98 -34.25 21.95
CA PRO A 29 -41.04 -32.86 21.51
C PRO A 29 -39.74 -32.08 21.74
N MET A 30 -38.87 -32.53 22.65
CA MET A 30 -37.53 -31.94 22.82
C MET A 30 -36.65 -32.11 21.58
N LEU A 31 -36.84 -33.18 20.79
CA LEU A 31 -36.11 -33.36 19.54
C LEU A 31 -36.55 -32.35 18.47
N MET A 32 -37.76 -31.80 18.54
CA MET A 32 -38.20 -30.72 17.65
C MET A 32 -37.30 -29.47 17.78
N LEU A 33 -36.69 -29.24 18.96
CA LEU A 33 -35.72 -28.18 19.18
C LEU A 33 -34.44 -28.38 18.34
N VAL A 34 -34.05 -29.63 18.08
CA VAL A 34 -32.91 -29.96 17.22
C VAL A 34 -33.19 -29.52 15.78
N THR A 35 -34.41 -29.75 15.29
CA THR A 35 -34.84 -29.29 13.96
C THR A 35 -34.78 -27.77 13.84
N ILE A 36 -35.30 -27.05 14.85
CA ILE A 36 -35.31 -25.59 14.87
C ILE A 36 -33.89 -25.05 14.93
N ASN A 37 -33.03 -25.61 15.79
CA ASN A 37 -31.64 -25.19 15.90
C ASN A 37 -30.86 -25.50 14.62
N ASN A 38 -31.13 -26.63 13.97
CA ASN A 38 -30.52 -26.96 12.68
C ASN A 38 -30.97 -26.00 11.56
N ALA A 39 -32.24 -25.60 11.54
CA ALA A 39 -32.72 -24.58 10.62
C ALA A 39 -32.06 -23.21 10.91
N PHE A 40 -31.93 -22.85 12.18
CA PHE A 40 -31.24 -21.63 12.60
C PHE A 40 -29.76 -21.63 12.18
N LEU A 41 -29.05 -22.75 12.39
CA LEU A 41 -27.67 -22.90 11.96
C LEU A 41 -27.54 -22.78 10.44
N GLY A 42 -28.49 -23.31 9.67
CA GLY A 42 -28.52 -23.12 8.21
C GLY A 42 -28.68 -21.68 7.76
N GLU A 43 -29.54 -20.90 8.42
CA GLU A 43 -29.68 -19.47 8.12
C GLU A 43 -28.47 -18.66 8.63
N TYR A 44 -27.87 -19.09 9.73
CA TYR A 44 -26.65 -18.47 10.27
C TYR A 44 -25.45 -18.68 9.34
N ASP A 45 -25.29 -19.87 8.78
CA ASP A 45 -24.24 -20.20 7.81
C ASP A 45 -24.35 -19.33 6.55
N LYS A 46 -25.56 -19.21 5.98
CA LYS A 46 -25.83 -18.30 4.86
C LYS A 46 -25.56 -16.83 5.20
N LEU A 47 -25.74 -16.42 6.46
CA LEU A 47 -25.42 -15.07 6.89
C LEU A 47 -23.91 -14.89 7.00
N LEU A 48 -23.20 -15.89 7.52
CA LEU A 48 -21.74 -15.91 7.62
C LEU A 48 -21.08 -15.83 6.25
N ASP A 49 -21.58 -16.59 5.27
CA ASP A 49 -21.10 -16.56 3.89
C ASP A 49 -21.22 -15.17 3.27
N ARG A 50 -22.41 -14.55 3.38
CA ARG A 50 -22.63 -13.18 2.91
C ARG A 50 -21.72 -12.18 3.61
N HIS A 51 -21.45 -12.39 4.90
CA HIS A 51 -20.57 -11.51 5.66
C HIS A 51 -19.11 -11.66 5.21
N ASN A 52 -18.63 -12.89 4.99
CA ASN A 52 -17.29 -13.16 4.48
C ASN A 52 -17.09 -12.59 3.07
N GLU A 53 -18.10 -12.71 2.20
CA GLU A 53 -18.08 -12.11 0.87
C GLU A 53 -17.97 -10.57 0.96
N ALA A 54 -18.79 -9.94 1.79
CA ALA A 54 -18.75 -8.49 2.00
C ALA A 54 -17.41 -8.02 2.62
N LEU A 55 -16.87 -8.75 3.59
CA LEU A 55 -15.55 -8.47 4.17
C LEU A 55 -14.43 -8.60 3.14
N THR A 56 -14.49 -9.62 2.29
CA THR A 56 -13.50 -9.82 1.24
C THR A 56 -13.53 -8.66 0.25
N ALA A 57 -14.72 -8.23 -0.19
CA ALA A 57 -14.87 -7.07 -1.06
C ALA A 57 -14.32 -5.79 -0.41
N PHE A 58 -14.68 -5.55 0.86
CA PHE A 58 -14.20 -4.39 1.62
C PHE A 58 -12.66 -4.38 1.75
N LEU A 59 -12.05 -5.53 2.06
CA LEU A 59 -10.60 -5.63 2.17
C LEU A 59 -9.90 -5.45 0.82
N VAL A 60 -10.50 -5.91 -0.28
CA VAL A 60 -9.97 -5.69 -1.63
C VAL A 60 -10.00 -4.21 -1.97
N ASP A 61 -11.10 -3.51 -1.68
CA ASP A 61 -11.21 -2.06 -1.91
C ASP A 61 -10.19 -1.28 -1.08
N GLN A 62 -10.06 -1.61 0.20
CA GLN A 62 -9.10 -0.95 1.09
C GLN A 62 -7.64 -1.25 0.67
N ALA A 63 -7.36 -2.48 0.21
CA ALA A 63 -6.05 -2.83 -0.32
C ALA A 63 -5.71 -2.03 -1.58
N HIS A 64 -6.67 -1.80 -2.49
CA HIS A 64 -6.46 -0.96 -3.67
C HIS A 64 -6.14 0.49 -3.28
N GLU A 65 -6.84 1.04 -2.29
CA GLU A 65 -6.57 2.40 -1.80
C GLU A 65 -5.14 2.52 -1.24
N TYR A 66 -4.71 1.58 -0.39
CA TYR A 66 -3.34 1.57 0.13
C TYR A 66 -2.29 1.39 -0.97
N LEU A 67 -2.58 0.58 -1.99
CA LEU A 67 -1.67 0.33 -3.10
C LEU A 67 -1.51 1.58 -3.98
N GLU A 68 -2.58 2.32 -4.23
CA GLU A 68 -2.50 3.62 -4.94
C GLU A 68 -1.72 4.66 -4.13
N VAL A 69 -1.92 4.75 -2.82
CA VAL A 69 -1.13 5.64 -1.96
C VAL A 69 0.35 5.25 -1.99
N ALA A 70 0.66 3.95 -1.89
CA ALA A 70 2.03 3.45 -1.99
C ALA A 70 2.65 3.72 -3.37
N ARG A 71 1.88 3.59 -4.45
CA ARG A 71 2.31 3.89 -5.82
C ARG A 71 2.65 5.37 -5.97
N VAL A 72 1.77 6.27 -5.52
CA VAL A 72 2.03 7.72 -5.55
C VAL A 72 3.26 8.09 -4.74
N ALA A 73 3.44 7.48 -3.56
CA ALA A 73 4.63 7.70 -2.73
C ALA A 73 5.91 7.18 -3.40
N ALA A 74 5.86 6.02 -4.07
CA ALA A 74 6.98 5.45 -4.82
C ALA A 74 7.33 6.31 -6.05
N GLU A 75 6.33 6.80 -6.78
CA GLU A 75 6.52 7.71 -7.91
C GLU A 75 7.16 9.02 -7.45
N ALA A 76 6.67 9.62 -6.35
CA ALA A 76 7.27 10.81 -5.76
C ALA A 76 8.74 10.57 -5.34
N ALA A 77 9.03 9.44 -4.69
CA ALA A 77 10.39 9.08 -4.30
C ALA A 77 11.31 8.89 -5.52
N SER A 78 10.83 8.23 -6.58
CA SER A 78 11.58 8.05 -7.82
C SER A 78 11.83 9.37 -8.55
N GLY A 79 10.83 10.27 -8.58
CA GLY A 79 10.94 11.61 -9.16
C GLY A 79 11.96 12.47 -8.43
N VAL A 80 12.02 12.39 -7.09
CA VAL A 80 13.05 13.08 -6.29
C VAL A 80 14.45 12.62 -6.67
N GLY A 81 14.67 11.32 -6.88
CA GLY A 81 15.96 10.79 -7.33
C GLY A 81 16.39 11.35 -8.69
N VAL A 82 15.47 11.39 -9.66
CA VAL A 82 15.72 11.95 -11.00
C VAL A 82 16.01 13.45 -10.94
N ILE A 83 15.27 14.20 -10.12
CA ILE A 83 15.47 15.65 -9.93
C ILE A 83 16.82 15.92 -9.26
N GLN A 84 17.20 15.13 -8.26
CA GLN A 84 18.50 15.25 -7.59
C GLN A 84 19.67 14.99 -8.55
N GLU A 85 19.58 13.96 -9.39
CA GLU A 85 20.61 13.67 -10.38
C GLU A 85 20.72 14.79 -11.44
N THR A 86 19.58 15.30 -11.90
CA THR A 86 19.52 16.41 -12.85
C THR A 86 20.11 17.69 -12.25
N CYS A 87 19.78 17.99 -11.00
CA CYS A 87 20.33 19.14 -10.27
C CYS A 87 21.84 19.01 -10.07
N ARG A 88 22.34 17.81 -9.74
CA ARG A 88 23.78 17.54 -9.62
C ARG A 88 24.51 17.72 -10.96
N LYS A 89 23.94 17.23 -12.06
CA LYS A 89 24.49 17.46 -13.42
C LYS A 89 24.51 18.94 -13.78
N HIS A 90 23.44 19.67 -13.47
CA HIS A 90 23.34 21.10 -13.73
C HIS A 90 24.35 21.90 -12.90
N SER A 91 24.49 21.59 -11.60
CA SER A 91 25.47 22.21 -10.71
C SER A 91 26.92 21.98 -11.20
N ALA A 92 27.23 20.77 -11.67
CA ALA A 92 28.55 20.47 -12.25
C ALA A 92 28.81 21.29 -13.53
N ALA A 93 27.82 21.40 -14.43
CA ALA A 93 27.93 22.19 -15.65
C ALA A 93 28.12 23.70 -15.36
N VAL A 94 27.38 24.23 -14.38
CA VAL A 94 27.49 25.62 -13.92
C VAL A 94 28.89 25.90 -13.36
N ASN A 95 29.45 24.99 -12.56
CA ASN A 95 30.80 25.15 -12.01
C ASN A 95 31.89 25.18 -13.09
N VAL A 96 31.78 24.32 -14.10
CA VAL A 96 32.72 24.31 -15.23
C VAL A 96 32.60 25.61 -16.04
N CYS A 97 31.37 26.04 -16.34
CA CYS A 97 31.12 27.31 -17.03
C CYS A 97 31.70 28.50 -16.26
N GLN A 98 31.49 28.56 -14.94
CA GLN A 98 32.02 29.62 -14.10
C GLN A 98 33.55 29.61 -14.05
N GLY A 99 34.18 28.42 -14.03
CA GLY A 99 35.64 28.29 -14.11
C GLY A 99 36.20 28.86 -15.42
N ASN A 100 35.61 28.47 -16.56
CA ASN A 100 36.00 28.98 -17.87
C ASN A 100 35.77 30.50 -17.98
N MET A 101 34.64 30.99 -17.45
CA MET A 101 34.31 32.42 -17.42
C MET A 101 35.33 33.22 -16.61
N LYS A 102 35.76 32.72 -15.45
CA LYS A 102 36.82 33.35 -14.64
C LYS A 102 38.15 33.40 -15.38
N TRP A 103 38.51 32.34 -16.08
CA TRP A 103 39.74 32.29 -16.87
C TRP A 103 39.71 33.25 -18.06
N LEU A 104 38.60 33.31 -18.80
CA LEU A 104 38.38 34.27 -19.87
C LEU A 104 38.41 35.72 -19.36
N ALA A 105 37.80 35.99 -18.21
CA ALA A 105 37.84 37.31 -17.58
C ALA A 105 39.28 37.72 -17.21
N ALA A 106 40.10 36.79 -16.71
CA ALA A 106 41.50 37.05 -16.40
C ALA A 106 42.32 37.42 -17.65
N ILE A 107 42.15 36.69 -18.74
CA ILE A 107 42.84 36.99 -20.02
C ILE A 107 42.42 38.35 -20.56
N THR A 108 41.13 38.66 -20.48
CA THR A 108 40.59 39.94 -20.93
C THR A 108 41.17 41.09 -20.11
N ALA A 109 41.29 40.93 -18.78
CA ALA A 109 41.90 41.92 -17.90
C ALA A 109 43.38 42.16 -18.24
N ILE A 110 44.16 41.10 -18.48
CA ILE A 110 45.57 41.20 -18.88
C ILE A 110 45.68 41.91 -20.24
N SER A 111 44.82 41.56 -21.20
CA SER A 111 44.81 42.19 -22.53
C SER A 111 44.48 43.68 -22.46
N ALA A 112 43.53 44.06 -21.60
CA ALA A 112 43.20 45.46 -21.35
C ALA A 112 44.38 46.23 -20.73
N LEU A 113 45.08 45.65 -19.74
CA LEU A 113 46.25 46.27 -19.12
C LEU A 113 47.40 46.48 -20.10
N LEU A 114 47.68 45.48 -20.96
CA LEU A 114 48.71 45.60 -22.00
C LEU A 114 48.37 46.70 -23.00
N ASN A 115 47.11 46.80 -23.43
CA ASN A 115 46.67 47.88 -24.32
C ASN A 115 46.85 49.27 -23.67
N VAL A 116 46.54 49.42 -22.39
CA VAL A 116 46.75 50.68 -21.64
C VAL A 116 48.24 51.01 -21.51
N ALA A 117 49.09 50.03 -21.21
CA ALA A 117 50.53 50.23 -21.07
C ALA A 117 51.18 50.69 -22.38
N VAL A 118 50.80 50.08 -23.52
CA VAL A 118 51.27 50.50 -24.85
C VAL A 118 50.78 51.91 -25.18
N PHE A 119 49.55 52.26 -24.82
CA PHE A 119 49.02 53.61 -25.05
C PHE A 119 49.77 54.68 -24.25
N VAL A 120 50.03 54.46 -22.97
CA VAL A 120 50.78 55.40 -22.12
C VAL A 120 52.25 55.49 -22.53
N GLY A 121 52.90 54.35 -22.83
CA GLY A 121 54.29 54.32 -23.27
C GLY A 121 54.50 54.90 -24.68
N GLY A 122 53.51 54.76 -25.56
CA GLY A 122 53.50 55.39 -26.88
C GLY A 122 53.19 56.88 -26.84
N ALA A 123 52.37 57.35 -25.89
CA ALA A 123 52.08 58.77 -25.68
C ALA A 123 53.23 59.55 -25.01
N LEU A 124 54.22 58.85 -24.42
CA LEU A 124 55.39 59.44 -23.78
C LEU A 124 56.62 59.57 -24.71
N ARG A 125 56.47 59.27 -26.00
CA ARG A 125 57.54 59.34 -27.01
C ARG A 125 57.16 60.30 -28.12
#